data_AF-A0A2T2QYP4-F1
#
_entry.id   AF-A0A2T2QYP4-F1
#
_cell.length_a   1.000
_cell.length_b   1.000
_cell.length_c   1.000
_cell.angle_alpha   90.00
_cell.angle_beta   90.00
_cell.angle_gamma   90.00
#
_symmetry.space_group_name_H-M   'P 1'
#
loop_
_entity.id
_entity.type
_entity.pdbx_description
1 polymer ?
#
loop_
_entity_poly.entity_id
_entity_poly.type
_entity_poly.pdbx_seq_one_letter_code
_entity_poly.pdbx_strand_id
1 'polypeptide(L)'
;MNLASQRNAFTLLEILLVVAAIGILAAIVIVAINPNEQLAKVRDSERQSEVNTLYDAIQQYNIDNDGEWPDEVESMSANSAEEICADGVSDSSCINLTDDLSPEYVAAIPEDPQAQGSGSEYVVIKDDANRITVEAIKTEEKTQIIAAGGADISVLDRAPGAAVAYS
;
A
#
# COMPACT_ATOMS: atom_id res chain seq x y z
N MET A 1 32.79 -62.38 23.11
CA MET A 1 33.21 -61.65 21.89
C MET A 1 33.02 -60.17 22.17
N ASN A 2 34.11 -59.43 22.39
CA ASN A 2 34.05 -58.00 22.63
C ASN A 2 33.91 -57.30 21.27
N LEU A 3 32.74 -56.72 21.01
CA LEU A 3 32.52 -55.86 19.86
C LEU A 3 33.18 -54.51 20.19
N ALA A 4 34.37 -54.27 19.64
CA ALA A 4 35.03 -52.97 19.75
C ALA A 4 34.14 -51.91 19.08
N SER A 5 33.57 -51.02 19.89
CA SER A 5 32.83 -49.86 19.42
C SER A 5 33.78 -48.91 18.70
N GLN A 6 33.69 -48.84 17.37
CA GLN A 6 34.41 -47.84 16.58
C GLN A 6 33.77 -46.48 16.85
N ARG A 7 34.42 -45.69 17.71
CA ARG A 7 34.08 -44.28 17.89
C ARG A 7 34.72 -43.50 16.75
N ASN A 8 33.93 -43.18 15.73
CA ASN A 8 34.35 -42.30 14.64
C ASN A 8 34.59 -40.91 15.22
N ALA A 9 35.84 -40.47 15.22
CA ALA A 9 36.22 -39.10 15.54
C ALA A 9 36.14 -38.26 14.27
N PHE A 10 35.42 -37.14 14.31
CA PHE A 10 35.36 -36.17 13.22
C PHE A 10 36.74 -35.60 12.94
N THR A 11 37.11 -35.48 11.67
CA THR A 11 38.37 -34.85 11.29
C THR A 11 38.22 -33.33 11.25
N LEU A 12 39.30 -32.60 11.52
CA LEU A 12 39.31 -31.13 11.37
C LEU A 12 38.97 -30.69 9.94
N LEU A 13 39.37 -31.49 8.95
CA LEU A 13 39.04 -31.28 7.53
C LEU A 13 37.54 -31.34 7.27
N GLU A 14 36.84 -32.25 7.95
CA GLU A 14 35.41 -32.47 7.79
C GLU A 14 34.61 -31.27 8.30
N ILE A 15 35.00 -30.74 9.47
CA ILE A 15 34.39 -29.50 9.99
C ILE A 15 34.71 -28.31 9.11
N LEU A 16 35.94 -28.20 8.60
CA LEU A 16 36.36 -27.11 7.71
C LEU A 16 35.55 -27.09 6.40
N LEU A 17 35.35 -28.26 5.78
CA LEU A 17 34.56 -28.36 4.55
C LEU A 17 33.09 -28.01 4.82
N VAL A 18 32.53 -28.45 5.95
CA VAL A 18 31.13 -28.16 6.31
C VAL A 18 30.90 -26.67 6.52
N VAL A 19 31.75 -25.96 7.27
CA VAL A 19 31.56 -24.52 7.48
C VAL A 19 31.76 -23.73 6.18
N ALA A 20 32.70 -24.16 5.33
CA ALA A 20 32.88 -23.58 4.00
C ALA A 20 31.63 -23.79 3.12
N ALA A 21 31.07 -25.00 3.11
CA ALA A 21 29.86 -25.33 2.37
C ALA A 21 28.63 -24.56 2.88
N ILE A 22 28.44 -24.45 4.19
CA ILE A 22 27.36 -23.65 4.80
C ILE A 22 27.47 -22.18 4.39
N GLY A 23 28.68 -21.62 4.37
CA GLY A 23 28.92 -20.24 3.92
C GLY A 23 28.49 -20.01 2.47
N ILE A 24 28.82 -20.94 1.57
CA ILE A 24 28.43 -20.86 0.15
C ILE A 24 26.91 -20.96 -0.01
N LEU A 25 26.28 -21.93 0.66
CA LEU A 25 24.82 -22.11 0.59
C LEU A 25 24.06 -20.91 1.15
N ALA A 26 24.53 -20.35 2.27
CA ALA A 26 23.92 -19.15 2.87
C ALA A 26 23.99 -17.94 1.92
N ALA A 27 25.13 -17.73 1.25
CA ALA A 27 25.28 -16.65 0.27
C ALA A 27 24.32 -16.81 -0.92
N ILE A 28 24.14 -18.03 -1.44
CA ILE A 28 23.20 -18.31 -2.54
C ILE A 28 21.75 -18.04 -2.11
N VAL A 29 21.35 -18.49 -0.92
CA VAL A 29 19.97 -18.30 -0.42
C VAL A 29 19.62 -16.83 -0.25
N ILE A 30 20.53 -16.00 0.27
CA ILE A 30 20.29 -14.55 0.43
C ILE A 30 20.11 -13.87 -0.93
N VAL A 31 20.85 -14.27 -1.95
CA VAL A 31 20.70 -13.72 -3.31
C VAL A 31 19.39 -14.20 -3.96
N ALA A 32 18.94 -15.41 -3.62
CA ALA A 32 17.73 -16.01 -4.19
C ALA A 32 16.43 -15.44 -3.59
N ILE A 33 16.45 -15.00 -2.33
CA ILE A 33 15.32 -14.32 -1.70
C ILE A 33 15.49 -12.84 -1.95
N ASN A 34 14.61 -12.22 -2.72
CA ASN A 34 14.57 -10.77 -2.88
C ASN A 34 13.75 -10.16 -1.71
N PRO A 35 14.36 -9.73 -0.60
CA PRO A 35 13.60 -9.24 0.57
C PRO A 35 12.79 -7.99 0.23
N ASN A 36 13.28 -7.17 -0.70
CA ASN A 36 12.63 -5.92 -1.07
C ASN A 36 11.28 -6.17 -1.76
N GLU A 37 11.22 -7.16 -2.65
CA GLU A 37 9.98 -7.56 -3.34
C GLU A 37 8.95 -8.13 -2.37
N GLN A 38 9.39 -8.93 -1.38
CA GLN A 38 8.47 -9.43 -0.35
C GLN A 38 7.88 -8.32 0.51
N LEU A 39 8.69 -7.32 0.88
CA LEU A 39 8.20 -6.16 1.64
C LEU A 39 7.28 -5.27 0.80
N ALA A 40 7.58 -5.07 -0.47
CA ALA A 40 6.70 -4.36 -1.41
C ALA A 40 5.33 -5.04 -1.52
N LYS A 41 5.31 -6.36 -1.68
CA LYS A 41 4.06 -7.13 -1.72
C LYS A 41 3.22 -7.02 -0.43
N VAL A 42 3.87 -6.95 0.73
CA VAL A 42 3.16 -6.75 2.01
C VAL A 42 2.52 -5.37 2.04
N ARG A 43 3.25 -4.31 1.67
CA ARG A 43 2.71 -2.94 1.63
C ARG A 43 1.60 -2.79 0.58
N ASP A 44 1.74 -3.40 -0.59
CA ASP A 44 0.68 -3.41 -1.61
C ASP A 44 -0.58 -4.14 -1.11
N SER A 45 -0.43 -5.21 -0.31
CA SER A 45 -1.58 -5.87 0.32
C SER A 45 -2.25 -4.99 1.40
N GLU A 46 -1.48 -4.17 2.10
CA GLU A 46 -1.96 -3.21 3.09
C GLU A 46 -2.72 -2.07 2.39
N ARG A 47 -2.12 -1.45 1.37
CA ARG A 47 -2.75 -0.46 0.48
C ARG A 47 -4.07 -0.95 -0.08
N GLN A 48 -4.14 -2.20 -0.54
CA GLN A 48 -5.38 -2.77 -1.06
C GLN A 48 -6.50 -2.81 -0.01
N SER A 49 -6.16 -3.13 1.25
CA SER A 49 -7.12 -3.13 2.35
C SER A 49 -7.55 -1.70 2.71
N GLU A 50 -6.61 -0.76 2.72
CA GLU A 50 -6.83 0.64 3.10
C GLU A 50 -7.67 1.38 2.05
N VAL A 51 -7.36 1.20 0.76
CA VAL A 51 -8.16 1.71 -0.36
C VAL A 51 -9.60 1.20 -0.29
N ASN A 52 -9.81 -0.09 0.00
CA ASN A 52 -11.15 -0.65 0.19
C ASN A 52 -11.85 -0.03 1.40
N THR A 53 -11.13 0.15 2.51
CA THR A 53 -11.67 0.75 3.74
C THR A 53 -12.14 2.20 3.50
N LEU A 54 -11.32 3.00 2.83
CA LEU A 54 -11.65 4.38 2.46
C LEU A 54 -12.84 4.43 1.50
N TYR A 55 -12.83 3.59 0.46
CA TYR A 55 -13.93 3.53 -0.50
C TYR A 55 -15.24 3.13 0.19
N ASP A 56 -15.23 2.07 1.02
CA ASP A 56 -16.41 1.62 1.75
C ASP A 56 -16.93 2.70 2.72
N ALA A 57 -16.04 3.46 3.37
CA ALA A 57 -16.42 4.58 4.23
C ALA A 57 -17.11 5.71 3.44
N ILE A 58 -16.54 6.12 2.30
CA ILE A 58 -17.14 7.13 1.42
C ILE A 58 -18.50 6.66 0.89
N GLN A 59 -18.61 5.40 0.49
CA GLN A 59 -19.87 4.82 0.02
C GLN A 59 -20.92 4.73 1.12
N GLN A 60 -20.52 4.39 2.36
CA GLN A 60 -21.45 4.35 3.48
C GLN A 60 -21.93 5.76 3.85
N TYR A 61 -21.05 6.77 3.85
CA TYR A 61 -21.44 8.17 4.00
C TYR A 61 -22.49 8.54 2.96
N ASN A 62 -22.27 8.19 1.69
CA ASN A 62 -23.20 8.50 0.61
C ASN A 62 -24.59 7.89 0.81
N ILE A 63 -24.65 6.64 1.27
CA ILE A 63 -25.90 5.95 1.55
C ILE A 63 -26.68 6.62 2.69
N ASP A 64 -25.97 7.05 3.74
CA ASP A 64 -26.60 7.61 4.93
C ASP A 64 -26.97 9.10 4.78
N ASN A 65 -26.36 9.80 3.82
CA ASN A 65 -26.61 11.21 3.49
C ASN A 65 -27.37 11.39 2.17
N ASP A 66 -28.36 10.53 1.91
CA ASP A 66 -29.31 10.66 0.77
C ASP A 66 -28.65 10.78 -0.62
N GLY A 67 -27.46 10.21 -0.79
CA GLY A 67 -26.71 10.22 -2.05
C GLY A 67 -25.77 11.41 -2.23
N GLU A 68 -25.56 12.25 -1.21
CA GLU A 68 -24.53 13.30 -1.19
C GLU A 68 -23.14 12.72 -0.87
N TRP A 69 -22.09 13.23 -1.51
CA TRP A 69 -20.70 12.85 -1.18
C TRP A 69 -20.18 13.69 -0.01
N PRO A 70 -19.09 13.26 0.68
CA PRO A 70 -18.38 14.13 1.64
C PRO A 70 -18.09 15.51 1.05
N ASP A 71 -18.14 16.56 1.86
CA ASP A 71 -18.22 17.96 1.40
C ASP A 71 -17.07 18.34 0.45
N GLU A 72 -15.86 17.89 0.77
CA GLU A 72 -14.68 18.15 -0.06
C GLU A 72 -14.71 17.34 -1.37
N VAL A 73 -15.23 16.11 -1.35
CA VAL A 73 -15.43 15.27 -2.57
C VAL A 73 -16.55 15.83 -3.45
N GLU A 74 -17.63 16.31 -2.84
CA GLU A 74 -18.73 16.95 -3.56
C GLU A 74 -18.24 18.22 -4.28
N SER A 75 -17.33 18.97 -3.64
CA SER A 75 -16.72 20.19 -4.18
C SER A 75 -15.68 19.93 -5.28
N MET A 76 -15.17 18.71 -5.41
CA MET A 76 -14.24 18.35 -6.49
C MET A 76 -14.89 18.56 -7.87
N SER A 77 -14.05 19.01 -8.82
CA SER A 77 -14.44 19.08 -10.23
C SER A 77 -14.68 17.69 -10.81
N ALA A 78 -15.62 17.55 -11.75
CA ALA A 78 -15.73 16.32 -12.54
C ALA A 78 -14.42 16.05 -13.29
N ASN A 79 -14.09 14.77 -13.44
CA ASN A 79 -12.86 14.28 -14.08
C ASN A 79 -11.58 14.84 -13.42
N SER A 80 -11.53 14.80 -12.08
CA SER A 80 -10.38 15.24 -11.29
C SER A 80 -9.94 14.17 -10.30
N ALA A 81 -8.72 14.32 -9.80
CA ALA A 81 -8.14 13.48 -8.77
C ALA A 81 -7.47 14.37 -7.72
N GLU A 82 -7.76 14.14 -6.46
CA GLU A 82 -7.21 14.89 -5.33
C GLU A 82 -6.74 13.92 -4.24
N GLU A 83 -5.59 14.21 -3.64
CA GLU A 83 -5.04 13.40 -2.55
C GLU A 83 -5.82 13.63 -1.27
N ILE A 84 -6.07 12.57 -0.49
CA ILE A 84 -6.70 12.63 0.82
C ILE A 84 -5.63 13.03 1.85
N CYS A 85 -5.93 13.99 2.72
CA CYS A 85 -5.06 14.36 3.82
C CYS A 85 -4.87 13.22 4.83
N ALA A 86 -3.75 13.22 5.54
CA ALA A 86 -3.54 12.40 6.73
C ALA A 86 -4.63 12.65 7.80
N ASP A 87 -4.83 11.69 8.70
CA ASP A 87 -5.93 11.76 9.68
C ASP A 87 -5.84 13.02 10.57
N GLY A 88 -6.93 13.78 10.61
CA GLY A 88 -7.02 15.03 11.36
C GLY A 88 -6.16 16.18 10.81
N VAL A 89 -5.62 16.05 9.59
CA VAL A 89 -4.85 17.10 8.92
C VAL A 89 -5.76 17.88 7.95
N SER A 90 -5.69 19.21 8.02
CA SER A 90 -6.24 20.11 7.01
C SER A 90 -5.09 20.87 6.34
N ASP A 91 -4.88 20.62 5.05
CA ASP A 91 -3.89 21.31 4.22
C ASP A 91 -4.53 21.67 2.88
N SER A 92 -4.09 22.77 2.25
CA SER A 92 -4.58 23.17 0.93
C SER A 92 -4.13 22.24 -0.21
N SER A 93 -3.17 21.34 0.04
CA SER A 93 -2.65 20.41 -0.97
C SER A 93 -3.43 19.09 -1.08
N CYS A 94 -4.36 18.83 -0.18
CA CYS A 94 -5.13 17.59 -0.11
C CYS A 94 -6.55 17.88 0.38
N ILE A 95 -7.45 16.90 0.25
CA ILE A 95 -8.82 16.99 0.76
C ILE A 95 -8.92 16.36 2.15
N ASN A 96 -9.54 17.05 3.11
CA ASN A 96 -9.77 16.52 4.44
C ASN A 96 -11.10 15.76 4.49
N LEU A 97 -11.02 14.43 4.65
CA LEU A 97 -12.19 13.57 4.83
C LEU A 97 -12.43 13.17 6.29
N THR A 98 -11.55 13.60 7.21
CA THR A 98 -11.64 13.26 8.63
C THR A 98 -12.95 13.77 9.23
N ASP A 99 -13.35 15.00 8.87
CA ASP A 99 -14.53 15.66 9.45
C ASP A 99 -15.85 14.94 9.09
N ASP A 100 -15.90 14.30 7.92
CA ASP A 100 -17.10 13.60 7.41
C ASP A 100 -17.06 12.09 7.69
N LEU A 101 -15.88 11.46 7.64
CA LEU A 101 -15.74 10.01 7.68
C LEU A 101 -15.36 9.45 9.06
N SER A 102 -14.61 10.21 9.87
CA SER A 102 -14.06 9.74 11.14
C SER A 102 -14.74 10.42 12.33
N PRO A 103 -15.13 9.69 13.39
CA PRO A 103 -14.93 8.25 13.62
C PRO A 103 -16.11 7.36 13.15
N GLU A 104 -17.13 7.92 12.52
CA GLU A 104 -18.42 7.24 12.30
C GLU A 104 -18.34 6.11 11.26
N TYR A 105 -17.68 6.37 10.13
CA TYR A 105 -17.59 5.44 8.99
C TYR A 105 -16.25 4.72 8.95
N VAL A 106 -15.21 5.34 9.50
CA VAL A 106 -13.87 4.76 9.67
C VAL A 106 -13.27 5.24 10.98
N ALA A 107 -12.45 4.43 11.64
CA ALA A 107 -11.88 4.79 12.94
C ALA A 107 -10.87 5.95 12.87
N ALA A 108 -10.14 6.05 11.75
CA ALA A 108 -9.19 7.09 11.39
C ALA A 108 -8.93 6.97 9.88
N ILE A 109 -8.55 8.06 9.20
CA ILE A 109 -8.14 8.00 7.80
C ILE A 109 -6.87 7.14 7.67
N PRO A 110 -6.88 6.04 6.91
CA PRO A 110 -5.69 5.26 6.64
C PRO A 110 -4.65 6.07 5.86
N GLU A 111 -3.37 5.82 6.14
CA GLU A 111 -2.24 6.44 5.47
C GLU A 111 -1.30 5.36 4.94
N ASP A 112 -0.78 5.54 3.72
CA ASP A 112 0.19 4.61 3.14
C ASP A 112 1.36 4.38 4.11
N PRO A 113 1.89 3.14 4.25
CA PRO A 113 3.02 2.85 5.13
C PRO A 113 4.29 3.68 4.85
N GLN A 114 4.34 4.34 3.69
CA GLN A 114 5.41 5.21 3.24
C GLN A 114 4.95 6.66 2.99
N ALA A 115 3.75 7.03 3.44
CA ALA A 115 3.26 8.40 3.45
C ALA A 115 4.18 9.31 4.25
N GLN A 116 4.31 10.55 3.80
CA GLN A 116 5.12 11.59 4.42
C GLN A 116 4.43 12.95 4.26
N GLY A 117 4.46 13.78 5.30
CA GLY A 117 3.88 15.12 5.24
C GLY A 117 2.39 15.11 5.56
N SER A 118 1.61 15.94 4.84
CA SER A 118 0.19 16.18 5.10
C SER A 118 -0.74 15.21 4.37
N GLY A 119 -0.24 14.45 3.38
CA GLY A 119 -1.03 13.56 2.53
C GLY A 119 -0.95 12.10 2.96
N SER A 120 -2.03 11.36 2.70
CA SER A 120 -2.13 9.92 2.99
C SER A 120 -1.53 9.04 1.89
N GLU A 121 -1.15 9.62 0.74
CA GLU A 121 -0.79 8.94 -0.51
C GLU A 121 -1.93 8.10 -1.14
N TYR A 122 -3.15 8.31 -0.68
CA TYR A 122 -4.39 7.84 -1.31
C TYR A 122 -5.09 8.99 -2.01
N VAL A 123 -5.64 8.75 -3.19
CA VAL A 123 -6.36 9.76 -3.98
C VAL A 123 -7.82 9.37 -4.14
N VAL A 124 -8.70 10.36 -4.11
CA VAL A 124 -10.07 10.24 -4.60
C VAL A 124 -10.10 10.72 -6.03
N ILE A 125 -10.73 9.94 -6.90
CA ILE A 125 -10.97 10.24 -8.31
C ILE A 125 -12.47 10.36 -8.52
N LYS A 126 -12.89 11.47 -9.12
CA LYS A 126 -14.29 11.75 -9.46
C LYS A 126 -14.40 11.83 -10.98
N ASP A 127 -15.18 10.96 -11.60
CA ASP A 127 -15.37 10.99 -13.05
C ASP A 127 -16.50 11.90 -13.53
N ASP A 128 -16.68 12.01 -14.85
CA ASP A 128 -17.74 12.80 -15.48
C ASP A 128 -19.17 12.33 -15.12
N ALA A 129 -19.31 11.10 -14.63
CA ALA A 129 -20.59 10.52 -14.20
C ALA A 129 -20.81 10.65 -12.69
N ASN A 130 -19.99 11.45 -11.99
CA ASN A 130 -20.04 11.64 -10.54
C ASN A 130 -19.78 10.35 -9.75
N ARG A 131 -19.05 9.38 -10.33
CA ARG A 131 -18.65 8.14 -9.66
C ARG A 131 -17.31 8.33 -8.99
N ILE A 132 -17.18 7.74 -7.81
CA ILE A 132 -15.97 7.82 -6.99
C ILE A 132 -15.14 6.55 -7.15
N THR A 133 -13.83 6.75 -7.22
CA THR A 133 -12.80 5.71 -7.07
C THR A 133 -11.76 6.20 -6.08
N VAL A 134 -11.25 5.31 -5.24
CA VAL A 134 -10.09 5.55 -4.37
C VAL A 134 -8.91 4.75 -4.92
N GLU A 135 -7.71 5.34 -4.96
CA GLU A 135 -6.50 4.70 -5.48
C GLU A 135 -5.27 5.00 -4.63
N ALA A 136 -4.33 4.05 -4.58
CA ALA A 136 -3.00 4.23 -3.98
C ALA A 136 -1.98 4.77 -4.99
N ILE A 137 -1.31 5.89 -4.67
CA ILE A 137 -0.34 6.55 -5.57
C ILE A 137 0.93 5.71 -5.75
N LYS A 138 1.39 5.04 -4.69
CA LYS A 138 2.71 4.39 -4.62
C LYS A 138 2.67 2.88 -4.74
N THR A 139 1.89 2.35 -5.68
CA THR A 139 1.92 0.90 -5.94
C THR A 139 3.32 0.47 -6.39
N GLU A 140 3.92 -0.49 -5.68
CA GLU A 140 5.32 -0.87 -5.91
C GLU A 140 5.45 -1.98 -6.95
N GLU A 141 4.46 -2.88 -7.01
CA GLU A 141 4.32 -3.85 -8.07
C GLU A 141 3.74 -3.20 -9.33
N LYS A 142 4.62 -2.75 -10.24
CA LYS A 142 4.33 -1.97 -11.47
C LYS A 142 3.28 -2.54 -12.45
N THR A 143 2.74 -3.73 -12.17
CA THR A 143 1.75 -4.39 -13.03
C THR A 143 0.32 -4.30 -12.51
N GLN A 144 0.10 -3.71 -11.32
CA GLN A 144 -1.22 -3.61 -10.71
C GLN A 144 -1.48 -2.17 -10.29
N ILE A 145 -2.69 -1.69 -10.60
CA ILE A 145 -3.26 -0.50 -9.99
C ILE A 145 -4.04 -0.99 -8.79
N ILE A 146 -3.83 -0.36 -7.62
CA ILE A 146 -4.58 -0.66 -6.41
C ILE A 146 -5.64 0.41 -6.24
N ALA A 147 -6.87 0.07 -6.65
CA ALA A 147 -8.01 0.97 -6.62
C ALA A 147 -9.30 0.25 -6.19
N ALA A 148 -10.23 1.01 -5.62
CA ALA A 148 -11.58 0.57 -5.29
C ALA A 148 -12.59 1.58 -5.84
N GLY A 149 -13.59 1.10 -6.59
CA GLY A 149 -14.63 1.95 -7.16
C GLY A 149 -14.98 1.62 -8.60
N GLY A 150 -15.95 2.38 -9.13
CA GLY A 150 -16.58 2.13 -10.42
C GLY A 150 -16.24 3.17 -11.50
N ALA A 151 -15.42 4.18 -11.21
CA ALA A 151 -15.01 5.16 -12.21
C ALA A 151 -14.13 4.50 -13.28
N ASP A 152 -14.21 5.02 -14.51
CA ASP A 152 -13.31 4.57 -15.57
C ASP A 152 -11.87 4.99 -15.23
N ILE A 153 -11.05 4.02 -14.85
CA ILE A 153 -9.62 4.19 -14.57
C ILE A 153 -8.87 4.69 -15.83
N SER A 154 -9.51 4.72 -17.02
CA SER A 154 -8.97 5.37 -18.23
C SER A 154 -8.78 6.90 -18.10
N VAL A 155 -9.39 7.54 -17.09
CA VAL A 155 -9.03 8.90 -16.65
C VAL A 155 -7.52 9.01 -16.33
N LEU A 156 -6.87 7.88 -16.03
CA LEU A 156 -5.47 7.74 -15.63
C LEU A 156 -4.48 7.39 -16.75
N ASP A 157 -4.70 7.78 -18.00
CA ASP A 157 -3.56 7.91 -18.95
C ASP A 157 -2.51 8.97 -18.46
N ARG A 158 -2.71 9.52 -17.25
CA ARG A 158 -1.74 10.31 -16.46
C ARG A 158 -1.45 9.70 -15.09
N ALA A 159 -0.96 8.47 -15.04
CA ALA A 159 -0.04 8.11 -13.95
C ALA A 159 1.19 7.30 -14.41
N PRO A 160 2.00 7.78 -15.38
CA PRO A 160 3.42 7.52 -15.31
C PRO A 160 4.01 8.47 -14.27
N GLY A 161 3.72 8.27 -12.97
CA GLY A 161 4.22 9.09 -11.87
C GLY A 161 3.74 10.55 -11.88
N ALA A 162 2.43 10.79 -11.89
CA ALA A 162 1.91 12.16 -11.98
C ALA A 162 1.95 12.90 -10.62
N ALA A 163 3.08 13.58 -10.44
CA ALA A 163 3.24 14.85 -9.72
C ALA A 163 3.41 14.81 -8.19
N VAL A 164 4.35 14.00 -7.68
CA VAL A 164 5.25 14.51 -6.63
C VAL A 164 6.26 15.45 -7.30
N ALA A 165 5.84 16.68 -7.51
CA ALA A 165 6.71 17.81 -7.75
C ALA A 165 6.20 18.98 -6.92
N TYR A 166 6.36 18.89 -5.60
CA TYR A 166 6.37 20.06 -4.75
C TYR A 166 7.68 20.10 -3.96
N SER A 167 8.37 21.22 -4.17
CA SER A 167 9.64 21.68 -3.62
C SER A 167 9.66 21.78 -2.10
#